data_AF-A0A1F7D845-F1
#
_entry.id   AF-A0A1F7D845-F1
#
_cell.length_a   1.000
_cell.length_b   1.000
_cell.length_c   1.000
_cell.angle_alpha   90.00
_cell.angle_beta   90.00
_cell.angle_gamma   90.00
#
_symmetry.space_group_name_H-M   'P 1'
#
loop_
_entity.id
_entity.type
_entity.pdbx_description
1 polymer ?
#
loop_
_entity_poly.entity_id
_entity_poly.type
_entity_poly.pdbx_seq_one_letter_code
_entity_poly.pdbx_strand_id
1 'polypeptide(L)'
;MTTLRSRITALALLTLPRLAAAQGPLGDANEINVGGGGGGVDLRGAIISITQQILTYVSLIAVIVIIIAGIWLIVGFGEESAKERAKKIVIYTIVGLILILIANAIVNFVISVF
;
A
#
# COMPACT_ATOMS: atom_id res chain seq x y z
N MET A 1 0.70 -35.75 42.19
CA MET A 1 1.32 -34.70 41.33
C MET A 1 1.52 -35.12 39.87
N THR A 2 1.16 -36.35 39.46
CA THR A 2 1.39 -36.87 38.08
C THR A 2 0.22 -36.67 37.11
N THR A 3 -0.98 -36.37 37.60
CA THR A 3 -2.20 -36.16 36.77
C THR A 3 -2.22 -34.80 36.05
N LEU A 4 -1.48 -33.81 36.56
CA LEU A 4 -1.44 -32.45 36.00
C LEU A 4 -0.58 -32.39 34.72
N ARG A 5 0.47 -33.20 34.64
CA ARG A 5 1.34 -33.27 33.45
C ARG A 5 0.62 -33.91 32.24
N SER A 6 -0.22 -34.91 32.47
CA SER A 6 -1.02 -35.57 31.42
C SER A 6 -2.08 -34.65 30.80
N ARG A 7 -2.66 -33.74 31.60
CA ARG A 7 -3.67 -32.76 31.15
C ARG A 7 -3.07 -31.68 30.23
N ILE A 8 -1.83 -31.26 30.48
CA ILE A 8 -1.12 -30.27 29.66
C ILE A 8 -0.74 -30.86 28.30
N THR A 9 -0.26 -32.11 28.26
CA THR A 9 0.05 -32.79 26.99
C THR A 9 -1.22 -33.06 26.16
N ALA A 10 -2.35 -33.39 26.80
CA ALA A 10 -3.63 -33.58 26.12
C ALA A 10 -4.17 -32.27 25.51
N LEU A 11 -4.01 -31.14 26.21
CA LEU A 11 -4.39 -29.83 25.68
C LEU A 11 -3.50 -29.40 24.51
N ALA A 12 -2.19 -29.71 24.55
CA ALA A 12 -1.29 -29.50 23.42
C ALA A 12 -1.72 -30.31 22.18
N LEU A 13 -2.09 -31.58 22.37
CA LEU A 13 -2.51 -32.47 21.28
C LEU A 13 -3.80 -32.01 20.58
N LEU A 14 -4.74 -31.41 21.32
CA LEU A 14 -5.99 -30.84 20.78
C LEU A 14 -5.79 -29.51 20.04
N THR A 15 -4.67 -28.83 20.26
CA THR A 15 -4.28 -27.62 19.51
C THR A 15 -3.43 -27.90 18.27
N LEU A 16 -2.87 -29.11 18.14
CA LEU A 16 -2.11 -29.52 16.95
C LEU A 16 -2.92 -29.47 15.64
N PRO A 17 -4.20 -29.89 15.55
CA PRO A 17 -4.93 -29.77 14.29
C PRO A 17 -5.11 -28.31 13.87
N ARG A 18 -5.14 -27.37 14.83
CA ARG A 18 -5.18 -25.93 14.54
C ARG A 18 -3.83 -25.38 14.07
N LEU A 19 -2.71 -25.99 14.44
CA LEU A 19 -1.38 -25.61 13.94
C LEU A 19 -1.08 -26.27 12.58
N ALA A 20 -1.50 -27.52 12.38
CA ALA A 20 -1.38 -28.23 11.12
C ALA A 20 -2.33 -27.69 10.03
N ALA A 21 -3.52 -27.19 10.40
CA ALA A 21 -4.42 -26.51 9.46
C ALA A 21 -4.13 -25.00 9.30
N ALA A 22 -3.23 -24.42 10.11
CA ALA A 22 -2.73 -23.05 9.94
C ALA A 22 -1.40 -22.98 9.17
N GLN A 23 -0.70 -24.13 9.03
CA GLN A 23 0.36 -24.30 8.04
C GLN A 23 -0.22 -25.00 6.82
N GLY A 24 -1.04 -24.23 6.06
CA GLY A 24 -1.04 -24.41 4.62
C GLY A 24 0.39 -24.25 4.10
N PRO A 25 0.79 -24.95 3.02
CA PRO A 25 2.15 -24.97 2.50
C PRO A 25 2.81 -23.61 2.60
N LEU A 26 4.06 -23.56 3.08
CA LEU A 26 4.89 -22.37 3.07
C LEU A 26 4.76 -21.68 1.70
N GLY A 27 3.89 -20.66 1.66
CA GLY A 27 3.66 -19.77 0.54
C GLY A 27 4.51 -18.54 0.78
N ASP A 28 5.67 -18.58 0.14
CA ASP A 28 6.61 -17.52 -0.14
C ASP A 28 7.07 -16.59 1.00
N ALA A 29 8.26 -16.87 1.53
CA ALA A 29 9.12 -15.86 2.15
C ALA A 29 9.69 -14.85 1.12
N ASN A 30 9.22 -14.91 -0.14
CA ASN A 30 9.46 -13.92 -1.18
C ASN A 30 8.14 -13.44 -1.82
N GLU A 31 7.08 -13.22 -1.03
CA GLU A 31 6.07 -12.25 -1.47
C GLU A 31 6.57 -10.83 -1.17
N ILE A 32 7.65 -10.45 -1.85
CA ILE A 32 7.59 -9.12 -2.46
C ILE A 32 6.48 -9.26 -3.49
N ASN A 33 5.29 -8.80 -3.13
CA ASN A 33 4.13 -8.71 -4.01
C ASN A 33 4.40 -7.65 -5.10
N VAL A 34 5.47 -7.82 -5.88
CA VAL A 34 5.70 -7.17 -7.16
C VAL A 34 5.00 -8.10 -8.14
N GLY A 35 3.71 -7.85 -8.36
CA GLY A 35 2.81 -8.77 -9.04
C GLY A 35 3.37 -9.32 -10.37
N GLY A 36 3.87 -10.54 -10.34
CA GLY A 36 4.44 -11.16 -11.51
C GLY A 36 4.99 -12.54 -11.21
N GLY A 37 4.15 -13.57 -11.32
CA GLY A 37 4.64 -14.94 -11.35
C GLY A 37 3.56 -16.00 -11.28
N GLY A 38 3.10 -16.50 -12.44
CA GLY A 38 2.33 -17.75 -12.48
C GLY A 38 1.60 -18.02 -13.80
N GLY A 39 2.31 -18.54 -14.81
CA GLY A 39 1.72 -19.32 -15.92
C GLY A 39 1.00 -18.53 -17.01
N GLY A 40 1.72 -18.23 -18.11
CA GLY A 40 1.21 -17.43 -19.22
C GLY A 40 1.32 -15.95 -18.91
N VAL A 41 1.80 -15.14 -19.86
CA VAL A 41 1.78 -13.69 -19.69
C VAL A 41 0.32 -13.25 -19.82
N ASP A 42 -0.42 -13.31 -18.71
CA ASP A 42 -1.66 -12.59 -18.55
C ASP A 42 -1.29 -11.11 -18.58
N LEU A 43 -1.33 -10.53 -19.79
CA LEU A 43 -1.03 -9.13 -20.05
C LEU A 43 -1.77 -8.22 -19.05
N ARG A 44 -2.97 -8.63 -18.64
CA ARG A 44 -3.76 -8.01 -17.58
C ARG A 44 -3.07 -7.98 -16.23
N GLY A 45 -2.57 -9.12 -15.75
CA GLY A 45 -1.88 -9.21 -14.45
C GLY A 45 -0.60 -8.36 -14.42
N ALA A 46 0.16 -8.37 -15.53
CA ALA A 46 1.35 -7.52 -15.67
C ALA A 46 1.01 -6.02 -15.68
N ILE A 47 -0.05 -5.61 -16.38
CA ILE A 47 -0.51 -4.21 -16.38
C ILE A 47 -0.96 -3.78 -14.99
N ILE A 48 -1.70 -4.63 -14.28
CA ILE A 48 -2.21 -4.34 -12.93
C ILE A 48 -1.05 -4.16 -11.95
N SER A 49 -0.08 -5.07 -11.95
CA SER A 49 1.05 -4.98 -11.01
C SER A 49 1.91 -3.76 -11.26
N ILE A 50 2.22 -3.45 -12.52
CA ILE A 50 2.97 -2.26 -12.89
C ILE A 50 2.21 -1.00 -12.47
N THR A 51 0.89 -0.97 -12.67
CA THR A 51 0.05 0.18 -12.27
C THR A 51 0.07 0.37 -10.76
N GLN A 52 -0.17 -0.68 -9.97
CA GLN A 52 -0.16 -0.60 -8.51
C GLN A 52 1.21 -0.20 -7.94
N GLN A 53 2.28 -0.70 -8.55
CA GLN A 53 3.65 -0.32 -8.19
C GLN A 53 3.91 1.17 -8.46
N ILE A 54 3.49 1.67 -9.64
CA ILE A 54 3.62 3.09 -9.99
C ILE A 54 2.79 3.96 -9.04
N LEU A 55 1.53 3.60 -8.76
CA LEU A 55 0.65 4.34 -7.86
C LEU A 55 1.25 4.47 -6.45
N THR A 56 1.93 3.42 -5.97
CA THR A 56 2.60 3.42 -4.67
C THR A 56 3.76 4.42 -4.64
N TYR A 57 4.63 4.42 -5.65
CA TYR A 57 5.74 5.36 -5.73
C TYR A 57 5.27 6.81 -5.92
N VAL A 58 4.24 7.04 -6.75
CA VAL A 58 3.66 8.37 -6.97
C VAL A 58 3.11 8.93 -5.65
N SER A 59 2.42 8.11 -4.86
CA SER A 59 1.87 8.52 -3.55
C SER A 59 2.99 8.95 -2.59
N LEU A 60 4.12 8.24 -2.60
CA LEU A 60 5.28 8.58 -1.76
C LEU A 60 5.93 9.90 -2.18
N ILE A 61 6.10 10.12 -3.49
CA ILE A 61 6.64 11.39 -4.03
C ILE A 61 5.69 12.57 -3.73
N ALA A 62 4.37 12.34 -3.81
CA ALA A 62 3.38 13.37 -3.52
C ALA A 62 3.50 13.94 -2.09
N VAL A 63 3.78 13.08 -1.10
CA VAL A 63 4.01 13.51 0.29
C VAL A 63 5.21 14.44 0.39
N ILE A 64 6.31 14.15 -0.32
CA ILE A 64 7.52 14.99 -0.32
C ILE A 64 7.21 16.38 -0.88
N VAL A 65 6.44 16.45 -1.97
CA VAL A 65 6.05 17.72 -2.60
C VAL A 65 5.18 18.57 -1.66
N ILE A 66 4.26 17.94 -0.92
CA ILE A 66 3.44 18.62 0.10
C ILE A 66 4.32 19.28 1.17
N ILE A 67 5.36 18.57 1.64
CA ILE A 67 6.27 19.10 2.67
C ILE A 67 7.02 20.33 2.16
N ILE A 68 7.57 20.26 0.93
CA ILE A 68 8.28 21.38 0.31
C ILE A 68 7.35 22.59 0.13
N ALA A 69 6.12 22.36 -0.34
CA ALA A 69 5.12 23.41 -0.50
C ALA A 69 4.73 24.06 0.84
N GLY A 70 4.59 23.24 1.89
CA GLY A 70 4.25 23.70 3.24
C GLY A 70 5.33 24.59 3.84
N ILE A 71 6.60 24.18 3.73
CA ILE A 71 7.75 24.99 4.19
C ILE A 71 7.79 26.32 3.45
N TRP A 72 7.57 26.30 2.14
CA TRP A 72 7.63 27.51 1.33
C TRP A 72 6.51 28.51 1.66
N LEU A 73 5.33 28.02 2.06
CA LEU A 73 4.22 28.86 2.52
C LEU A 73 4.52 29.56 3.86
N ILE A 74 5.30 28.93 4.73
CA ILE A 74 5.68 29.49 6.04
C ILE A 74 6.82 30.50 5.88
N VAL A 75 7.84 30.19 5.06
CA VAL A 75 9.08 30.98 4.95
C VAL A 75 8.93 32.26 4.11
N GLY A 76 7.87 32.41 3.32
CA GLY A 76 7.62 33.58 2.45
C GLY A 76 7.34 34.92 3.16
N PHE A 77 7.97 35.18 4.30
CA PHE A 77 7.83 36.36 5.15
C PHE A 77 8.23 37.67 4.43
N GLY A 78 7.28 38.28 3.72
CA GLY A 78 7.34 39.71 3.38
C GLY A 78 7.23 40.04 1.89
N GLU A 79 7.45 39.10 0.98
CA GLU A 79 7.22 39.31 -0.44
C GLU A 79 5.86 38.75 -0.84
N GLU A 80 4.94 39.62 -1.26
CA GLU A 80 3.58 39.25 -1.68
C GLU A 80 3.59 38.20 -2.82
N SER A 81 4.61 38.28 -3.68
CA SER A 81 4.85 37.33 -4.78
C SER A 81 5.20 35.91 -4.30
N ALA A 82 5.94 35.78 -3.19
CA ALA A 82 6.29 34.49 -2.61
C ALA A 82 5.06 33.82 -1.99
N LYS A 83 4.23 34.62 -1.32
CA LYS A 83 2.98 34.15 -0.71
C LYS A 83 1.96 33.69 -1.75
N GLU A 84 1.83 34.43 -2.85
CA GLU A 84 0.89 34.08 -3.91
C GLU A 84 1.31 32.81 -4.66
N ARG A 85 2.60 32.67 -4.96
CA ARG A 85 3.10 31.44 -5.56
C ARG A 85 2.93 30.25 -4.61
N ALA A 86 3.17 30.41 -3.29
CA ALA A 86 3.02 29.31 -2.34
C ALA A 86 1.58 28.79 -2.28
N LYS A 87 0.60 29.70 -2.30
CA LYS A 87 -0.81 29.34 -2.44
C LYS A 87 -1.09 28.54 -3.71
N LYS A 88 -0.55 28.96 -4.85
CA LYS A 88 -0.73 28.24 -6.12
C LYS A 88 -0.20 26.81 -6.00
N ILE A 89 1.01 26.64 -5.48
CA ILE A 89 1.59 25.30 -5.28
C ILE A 89 0.65 24.44 -4.40
N VAL A 90 0.21 24.95 -3.25
CA VAL A 90 -0.71 24.21 -2.37
C VAL A 90 -2.01 23.81 -3.08
N ILE A 91 -2.63 24.71 -3.84
CA ILE A 91 -3.85 24.40 -4.60
C ILE A 91 -3.57 23.30 -5.63
N TYR A 92 -2.48 23.40 -6.40
CA TYR A 92 -2.11 22.36 -7.37
C TYR A 92 -1.80 21.02 -6.70
N THR A 93 -1.18 21.03 -5.52
CA THR A 93 -0.89 19.80 -4.76
C THR A 93 -2.17 19.14 -4.25
N ILE A 94 -3.15 19.92 -3.78
CA ILE A 94 -4.45 19.39 -3.36
C ILE A 94 -5.18 18.74 -4.54
N VAL A 95 -5.18 19.39 -5.70
CA VAL A 95 -5.77 18.83 -6.93
C VAL A 95 -5.08 17.52 -7.32
N GLY A 96 -3.73 17.48 -7.25
CA GLY A 96 -2.97 16.25 -7.48
C GLY A 96 -3.33 15.12 -6.52
N LEU A 97 -3.52 15.42 -5.23
CA LEU A 97 -3.93 14.43 -4.24
C LEU A 97 -5.32 13.85 -4.55
N ILE A 98 -6.27 14.71 -4.95
CA ILE A 98 -7.61 14.30 -5.37
C ILE A 98 -7.55 13.40 -6.62
N LEU A 99 -6.70 13.72 -7.59
CA LEU A 99 -6.53 12.90 -8.80
C LEU A 99 -6.03 11.49 -8.48
N ILE A 100 -5.12 11.32 -7.51
CA ILE A 100 -4.62 9.99 -7.09
C ILE A 100 -5.75 9.15 -6.49
N LEU A 101 -6.60 9.76 -5.66
CA LEU A 101 -7.75 9.09 -5.06
C LEU A 101 -8.74 8.59 -6.13
N ILE A 102 -9.01 9.42 -7.14
CA ILE A 102 -9.91 9.07 -8.25
C ILE A 102 -9.27 8.01 -9.14
N ALA A 103 -7.98 8.12 -9.44
CA ALA A 103 -7.27 7.15 -10.28
C ALA A 103 -7.33 5.73 -9.70
N ASN A 104 -7.19 5.59 -8.37
CA ASN A 104 -7.29 4.29 -7.71
C ASN A 104 -8.69 3.66 -7.89
N ALA A 105 -9.75 4.46 -7.75
CA ALA A 105 -11.12 4.01 -7.99
C ALA A 105 -11.35 3.56 -9.44
N ILE A 106 -10.83 4.31 -10.41
CA ILE A 106 -10.96 3.97 -11.84
C ILE A 106 -10.20 2.67 -12.17
N VAL A 107 -8.96 2.52 -11.69
CA VAL A 107 -8.16 1.31 -11.92
C VAL A 107 -8.88 0.08 -11.37
N ASN A 108 -9.39 0.16 -10.14
CA ASN A 108 -10.12 -0.95 -9.53
C ASN A 108 -11.45 -1.25 -10.24
N PHE A 109 -12.14 -0.22 -10.76
CA PHE A 109 -13.34 -0.40 -11.55
C PHE A 109 -13.05 -1.14 -12.87
N VAL A 110 -11.98 -0.76 -13.58
CA VAL A 110 -11.54 -1.44 -14.80
C VAL A 110 -11.20 -2.90 -14.49
N ILE A 111 -10.49 -3.18 -13.40
CA ILE A 111 -10.18 -4.56 -12.97
C ILE A 111 -11.44 -5.36 -12.62
N SER A 112 -12.46 -4.72 -12.04
CA SER A 112 -13.69 -5.40 -11.62
C SER A 112 -14.65 -5.68 -12.78
N VAL A 113 -14.66 -4.84 -13.82
CA VAL A 113 -15.56 -4.97 -14.98
C VAL A 113 -15.03 -5.99 -15.99
N PHE A 114 -13.72 -6.11 -16.08
CA PHE A 114 -13.03 -6.89 -17.09
C PHE A 114 -12.42 -8.13 -16.46
#